data_AF-A0AAJ2KP40-F1
#
_entry.id   AF-A0AAJ2KP40-F1
#
_cell.length_a   1.000
_cell.length_b   1.000
_cell.length_c   1.000
_cell.angle_alpha   90.00
_cell.angle_beta   90.00
_cell.angle_gamma   90.00
#
_symmetry.space_group_name_H-M   'P 1'
#
loop_
_entity.id
_entity.type
_entity.pdbx_description
1 polymer ?
#
loop_
_entity_poly.entity_id
_entity_poly.type
_entity_poly.pdbx_seq_one_letter_code
_entity_poly.pdbx_strand_id
1 'polypeptide(L)'
;MSEVTDLVVIEKQNAMAVFTTKEQLDPIIEAIEKEARSLVPDVSTRKGRDAIASMAHKVARSKTYIDNAGKDLVAELKALPKQIDESRRVVRERLDALKDEVRRPLTEWEAEQERIKAEEEMNALHAEALVMNEEFDSQRAAQIEADHEMALLMNDKFDRDREEQRRLAEQAQREHEERIKREAAEQARRDAEAKHKAEIEAAARREAEEKARAELAERQRIEAEQRAIREKQEAEARAEREKAAAVEAERLKAKQAEEARLAEQKRIADEQAKREADVKHRKTVGTNIVNALTSNTSLTRKQAIEVLTALKDDLIPCAKIHY
;
A
#
# COMPACT_ATOMS: atom_id res chain seq x y z
N MET A 1 23.58 -16.57 144.58
CA MET A 1 23.88 -17.77 145.38
C MET A 1 23.04 -18.91 144.84
N SER A 2 23.49 -19.55 143.77
CA SER A 2 22.90 -20.76 143.20
C SER A 2 23.60 -21.96 143.83
N GLU A 3 22.85 -22.79 144.54
CA GLU A 3 23.34 -24.03 145.14
C GLU A 3 23.97 -24.94 144.06
N VAL A 4 25.28 -25.14 144.18
CA VAL A 4 26.09 -25.94 143.25
C VAL A 4 25.77 -27.42 143.51
N THR A 5 24.87 -27.98 142.71
CA THR A 5 24.44 -29.39 142.80
C THR A 5 25.20 -30.35 141.89
N ASP A 6 26.20 -29.84 141.15
CA ASP A 6 27.05 -30.62 140.24
C ASP A 6 28.51 -30.56 140.71
N LEU A 7 29.24 -31.69 140.60
CA LEU A 7 30.59 -31.86 141.16
C LEU A 7 31.67 -31.06 140.43
N VAL A 8 31.41 -30.58 139.20
CA VAL A 8 32.33 -29.77 138.41
C VAL A 8 31.52 -28.78 137.56
N VAL A 9 31.92 -27.51 137.59
CA VAL A 9 31.40 -26.46 136.69
C VAL A 9 32.50 -26.13 135.69
N ILE A 10 32.25 -26.38 134.40
CA ILE A 10 33.15 -25.95 133.31
C ILE A 10 32.68 -24.56 132.89
N GLU A 11 33.48 -23.54 133.19
CA GLU A 11 33.19 -22.18 132.73
C GLU A 11 33.31 -22.09 131.20
N LYS A 12 32.33 -21.45 130.54
CA LYS A 12 32.23 -21.35 129.07
C LYS A 12 33.49 -20.79 128.39
N GLN A 13 34.26 -19.93 129.08
CA GLN A 13 35.50 -19.33 128.57
C GLN A 13 36.66 -20.34 128.47
N ASN A 14 36.63 -21.42 129.27
CA ASN A 14 37.64 -22.47 129.27
C ASN A 14 37.18 -23.74 128.55
N ALA A 15 35.90 -23.83 128.16
CA ALA A 15 35.32 -25.01 127.51
C ALA A 15 36.05 -25.39 126.21
N MET A 16 36.45 -24.42 125.38
CA MET A 16 37.19 -24.72 124.15
C MET A 16 38.58 -25.31 124.42
N ALA A 17 39.29 -24.84 125.44
CA ALA A 17 40.60 -25.36 125.82
C ALA A 17 40.49 -26.77 126.42
N VAL A 18 39.49 -26.99 127.28
CA VAL A 18 39.20 -28.26 127.95
C VAL A 18 38.85 -29.36 126.94
N PHE A 19 38.04 -29.08 125.91
CA PHE A 19 37.67 -30.10 124.91
C PHE A 19 38.69 -30.28 123.78
N THR A 20 39.62 -29.35 123.59
CA THR A 20 40.65 -29.44 122.54
C THR A 20 41.92 -30.12 123.03
N THR A 21 42.27 -29.96 124.30
CA THR A 21 43.49 -30.52 124.89
C THR A 21 43.13 -31.73 125.75
N LYS A 22 43.45 -32.95 125.29
CA LYS A 22 43.16 -34.20 126.02
C LYS A 22 43.62 -34.17 127.48
N GLU A 23 44.74 -33.51 127.74
CA GLU A 23 45.38 -33.40 129.06
C GLU A 23 44.58 -32.58 130.09
N GLN A 24 43.57 -31.81 129.67
CA GLN A 24 42.74 -31.00 130.59
C GLN A 24 41.43 -31.70 131.00
N LEU A 25 41.02 -32.77 130.29
CA LEU A 25 39.87 -33.58 130.66
C LEU A 25 40.23 -34.60 131.75
N ASP A 26 41.43 -35.18 131.67
CA ASP A 26 41.88 -36.21 132.61
C ASP A 26 41.85 -35.73 134.07
N PRO A 27 42.33 -34.52 134.43
CA PRO A 27 42.27 -34.02 135.81
C PRO A 27 40.84 -33.79 136.32
N ILE A 28 39.92 -33.41 135.43
CA ILE A 28 38.49 -33.20 135.76
C ILE A 28 37.83 -34.55 136.04
N ILE A 29 38.12 -35.55 135.23
CA ILE A 29 37.62 -36.92 135.41
C ILE A 29 38.23 -37.53 136.68
N GLU A 30 39.53 -37.37 136.92
CA GLU A 30 40.21 -37.84 138.14
C GLU A 30 39.64 -37.21 139.41
N ALA A 31 39.26 -35.93 139.39
CA ALA A 31 38.59 -35.28 140.52
C ALA A 31 37.22 -35.91 140.81
N ILE A 32 36.44 -36.22 139.77
CA ILE A 32 35.14 -36.90 139.90
C ILE A 32 35.34 -38.34 140.39
N GLU A 33 36.36 -39.06 139.90
CA GLU A 33 36.68 -40.41 140.34
C GLU A 33 37.13 -40.44 141.81
N LYS A 34 37.95 -39.48 142.24
CA LYS A 34 38.42 -39.37 143.62
C LYS A 34 37.27 -39.10 144.59
N GLU A 35 36.34 -38.22 144.22
CA GLU A 35 35.15 -37.91 145.03
C GLU A 35 34.15 -39.09 145.03
N ALA A 36 34.01 -39.81 143.92
CA ALA A 36 33.15 -40.99 143.85
C ALA A 36 33.71 -42.19 144.64
N ARG A 37 35.04 -42.35 144.68
CA ARG A 37 35.73 -43.45 145.41
C ARG A 37 36.02 -43.13 146.88
N SER A 38 36.01 -41.86 147.29
CA SER A 38 36.22 -41.46 148.69
C SER A 38 35.03 -41.80 149.59
N LEU A 39 33.85 -41.99 149.01
CA LEU A 39 32.69 -42.53 149.72
C LEU A 39 32.96 -44.02 150.01
N VAL A 40 33.10 -44.38 151.30
CA VAL A 40 33.10 -45.78 151.78
C VAL A 40 31.78 -46.06 152.52
N PRO A 41 30.67 -46.32 151.81
CA PRO A 41 29.37 -46.54 152.41
C PRO A 41 29.13 -48.03 152.75
N ASP A 42 28.45 -48.26 153.86
CA ASP A 42 28.03 -49.59 154.30
C ASP A 42 26.75 -50.06 153.57
N VAL A 43 26.91 -51.01 152.66
CA VAL A 43 25.84 -51.61 151.84
C VAL A 43 24.79 -52.36 152.64
N SER A 44 25.07 -52.73 153.90
CA SER A 44 24.12 -53.41 154.77
C SER A 44 22.98 -52.47 155.24
N THR A 45 23.21 -51.16 155.26
CA THR A 45 22.24 -50.15 155.72
C THR A 45 21.48 -49.50 154.56
N ARG A 46 20.20 -49.15 154.77
CA ARG A 46 19.40 -48.41 153.77
C ARG A 46 20.02 -47.06 153.42
N LYS A 47 20.51 -46.33 154.44
CA LYS A 47 21.16 -45.03 154.27
C LYS A 47 22.45 -45.11 153.43
N GLY A 48 23.24 -46.19 153.57
CA GLY A 48 24.42 -46.42 152.74
C GLY A 48 24.06 -46.67 151.28
N ARG A 49 23.00 -47.45 151.00
CA ARG A 49 22.51 -47.68 149.63
C ARG A 49 21.95 -46.40 148.98
N ASP A 50 21.23 -45.57 149.73
CA ASP A 50 20.70 -44.29 149.23
C ASP A 50 21.82 -43.27 148.94
N ALA A 51 22.90 -43.28 149.73
CA ALA A 51 24.09 -42.47 149.50
C ALA A 51 24.86 -42.90 148.23
N ILE A 52 24.99 -44.21 147.99
CA ILE A 52 25.57 -44.75 146.75
C ILE A 52 24.73 -44.32 145.54
N ALA A 53 23.40 -44.46 145.61
CA ALA A 53 22.50 -44.09 144.53
C ALA A 53 22.58 -42.58 144.20
N SER A 54 22.67 -41.74 145.24
CA SER A 54 22.80 -40.30 145.09
C SER A 54 24.15 -39.89 144.48
N MET A 55 25.25 -40.55 144.88
CA MET A 55 26.57 -40.29 144.28
C MET A 55 26.61 -40.75 142.81
N ALA A 56 26.04 -41.92 142.49
CA ALA A 56 25.91 -42.39 141.12
C ALA A 56 25.09 -41.43 140.24
N HIS A 57 24.02 -40.84 140.80
CA HIS A 57 23.21 -39.85 140.09
C HIS A 57 23.98 -38.54 139.84
N LYS A 58 24.79 -38.09 140.80
CA LYS A 58 25.68 -36.92 140.61
C LYS A 58 26.70 -37.16 139.50
N VAL A 59 27.34 -38.34 139.47
CA VAL A 59 28.28 -38.71 138.38
C VAL A 59 27.55 -38.73 137.02
N ALA A 60 26.34 -39.27 136.95
CA ALA A 60 25.53 -39.29 135.72
C ALA A 60 25.14 -37.88 135.24
N ARG A 61 24.82 -36.97 136.16
CA ARG A 61 24.54 -35.56 135.85
C ARG A 61 25.78 -34.83 135.34
N SER A 62 26.93 -35.00 136.02
CA SER A 62 28.20 -34.42 135.58
C SER A 62 28.62 -34.91 134.20
N LYS A 63 28.44 -36.21 133.89
CA LYS A 63 28.65 -36.76 132.54
C LYS A 63 27.81 -36.04 131.48
N THR A 64 26.50 -35.89 131.76
CA THR A 64 25.56 -35.29 130.81
C THR A 64 25.86 -33.80 130.59
N TYR A 65 26.26 -33.09 131.65
CA TYR A 65 26.67 -31.70 131.57
C TYR A 65 27.91 -31.50 130.68
N ILE A 66 28.95 -32.34 130.86
CA ILE A 66 30.17 -32.29 130.04
C ILE A 66 29.85 -32.58 128.56
N ASP A 67 29.02 -33.59 128.27
CA ASP A 67 28.61 -33.91 126.90
C ASP A 67 27.82 -32.78 126.23
N ASN A 68 26.89 -32.15 126.95
CA ASN A 68 26.13 -31.02 126.44
C ASN A 68 27.00 -29.78 126.20
N ALA A 69 27.95 -29.49 127.10
CA ALA A 69 28.90 -28.38 126.91
C ALA A 69 29.80 -28.57 125.67
N GLY A 70 30.22 -29.81 125.38
CA GLY A 70 30.94 -30.13 124.16
C GLY A 70 30.07 -29.98 122.90
N LYS A 71 28.80 -30.40 122.95
CA LYS A 71 27.83 -30.24 121.84
C LYS A 71 27.55 -28.77 121.52
N ASP A 72 27.35 -27.95 122.54
CA ASP A 72 27.10 -26.51 122.37
C ASP A 72 28.32 -25.82 121.74
N LEU A 73 29.54 -26.13 122.20
CA LEU A 73 30.78 -25.60 121.60
C LEU A 73 30.91 -26.01 120.12
N VAL A 74 30.63 -27.27 119.77
CA VAL A 74 30.68 -27.74 118.38
C VAL A 74 29.61 -27.05 117.53
N ALA A 75 28.42 -26.77 118.08
CA ALA A 75 27.36 -26.05 117.38
C ALA A 75 27.76 -24.60 117.08
N GLU A 76 28.37 -23.90 118.05
CA GLU A 76 28.92 -22.56 117.88
C GLU A 76 30.05 -22.54 116.82
N LEU A 77 31.00 -23.47 116.91
CA LEU A 77 32.09 -23.59 115.95
C LEU A 77 31.60 -23.89 114.52
N LYS A 78 30.52 -24.68 114.37
CA LYS A 78 29.89 -24.94 113.06
C LYS A 78 29.09 -23.74 112.53
N ALA A 79 28.67 -22.82 113.38
CA ALA A 79 27.97 -21.60 112.96
C ALA A 79 28.95 -20.54 112.40
N LEU A 80 30.19 -20.50 112.88
CA LEU A 80 31.22 -19.54 112.44
C LEU A 80 31.50 -19.58 110.92
N PRO A 81 31.69 -20.75 110.26
CA PRO A 81 31.88 -20.80 108.80
C PRO A 81 30.75 -20.14 108.01
N LYS A 82 29.48 -20.35 108.40
CA LYS A 82 28.32 -19.74 107.73
C LYS A 82 28.36 -18.21 107.83
N GLN A 83 28.76 -17.68 108.98
CA GLN A 83 28.89 -16.23 109.17
C GLN A 83 30.06 -15.65 108.35
N ILE A 84 31.15 -16.41 108.23
CA ILE A 84 32.31 -16.03 107.41
C ILE A 84 31.92 -16.00 105.93
N ASP A 85 31.22 -17.01 105.43
CA ASP A 85 30.78 -17.06 104.04
C ASP A 85 29.81 -15.92 103.69
N GLU A 86 28.87 -15.62 104.59
CA GLU A 86 27.96 -14.48 104.41
C GLU A 86 28.72 -13.14 104.40
N SER A 87 29.70 -12.97 105.31
CA SER A 87 30.55 -11.78 105.31
C SER A 87 31.39 -11.67 104.02
N ARG A 88 31.91 -12.79 103.52
CA ARG A 88 32.64 -12.84 102.23
C ARG A 88 31.74 -12.46 101.05
N ARG A 89 30.47 -12.88 101.06
CA ARG A 89 29.47 -12.52 100.05
C ARG A 89 29.22 -11.01 100.05
N VAL A 90 28.95 -10.44 101.22
CA VAL A 90 28.72 -8.98 101.38
C VAL A 90 29.93 -8.17 100.92
N VAL A 91 31.15 -8.61 101.24
CA VAL A 91 32.37 -7.95 100.77
C VAL A 91 32.47 -7.98 99.25
N ARG A 92 32.20 -9.12 98.61
CA ARG A 92 32.24 -9.24 97.15
C ARG A 92 31.23 -8.31 96.49
N GLU A 93 29.96 -8.37 96.91
CA GLU A 93 28.89 -7.54 96.33
C GLU A 93 29.17 -6.05 96.49
N ARG A 94 29.66 -5.60 97.66
CA ARG A 94 30.00 -4.20 97.88
C ARG A 94 31.19 -3.73 97.05
N LEU A 95 32.22 -4.56 96.92
CA LEU A 95 33.41 -4.20 96.14
C LEU A 95 33.13 -4.22 94.63
N ASP A 96 32.30 -5.15 94.15
CA ASP A 96 31.87 -5.17 92.75
C ASP A 96 31.00 -3.94 92.44
N ALA A 97 30.04 -3.60 93.31
CA ALA A 97 29.24 -2.38 93.16
C ALA A 97 30.10 -1.10 93.15
N LEU A 98 31.10 -1.02 94.03
CA LEU A 98 32.03 0.12 94.07
C LEU A 98 32.89 0.19 92.81
N LYS A 99 33.35 -0.94 92.28
CA LYS A 99 34.10 -1.00 91.03
C LYS A 99 33.25 -0.47 89.87
N ASP A 100 31.99 -0.87 89.79
CA ASP A 100 31.08 -0.43 88.73
C ASP A 100 30.77 1.07 88.87
N GLU A 101 30.57 1.58 90.08
CA GLU A 101 30.39 3.01 90.34
C GLU A 101 31.63 3.84 89.95
N VAL A 102 32.83 3.37 90.29
CA VAL A 102 34.09 4.03 89.91
C VAL A 102 34.33 3.98 88.40
N ARG A 103 33.87 2.91 87.73
CA ARG A 103 33.99 2.76 86.27
C ARG A 103 32.91 3.54 85.51
N ARG A 104 31.77 3.84 86.13
CA ARG A 104 30.61 4.46 85.48
C ARG A 104 30.93 5.76 84.74
N PRO A 105 31.69 6.72 85.31
CA PRO A 105 32.04 7.95 84.59
C PRO A 105 32.86 7.70 83.32
N LEU A 106 33.74 6.70 83.33
CA LEU A 106 34.52 6.35 82.15
C LEU A 106 33.63 5.74 81.06
N THR A 107 32.73 4.83 81.43
CA THR A 107 31.79 4.24 80.46
C THR A 107 30.81 5.26 79.88
N GLU A 108 30.35 6.23 80.69
CA GLU A 108 29.50 7.33 80.22
C GLU A 108 30.28 8.25 79.25
N TRP A 109 31.56 8.54 79.55
CA TRP A 109 32.41 9.33 78.66
C TRP A 109 32.72 8.60 77.34
N GLU A 110 33.05 7.31 77.39
CA GLU A 110 33.27 6.48 76.18
C GLU A 110 32.03 6.45 75.29
N ALA A 111 30.84 6.27 75.87
CA ALA A 111 29.57 6.28 75.14
C ALA A 111 29.26 7.65 74.51
N GLU A 112 29.54 8.75 75.23
CA GLU A 112 29.33 10.09 74.68
C GLU A 112 30.34 10.42 73.57
N GLN A 113 31.59 9.96 73.68
CA GLN A 113 32.57 10.09 72.60
C GLN A 113 32.15 9.31 71.35
N GLU A 114 31.58 8.13 71.51
CA GLU A 114 31.03 7.35 70.39
C GLU A 114 29.85 8.08 69.73
N ARG A 115 28.96 8.69 70.52
CA ARG A 115 27.86 9.52 69.99
C ARG A 115 28.37 10.75 69.25
N ILE A 116 29.35 11.47 69.80
CA ILE A 116 29.93 12.65 69.16
C ILE A 116 30.57 12.26 67.83
N LYS A 117 31.34 11.16 67.78
CA LYS A 117 31.91 10.67 66.52
C LYS A 117 30.85 10.30 65.50
N ALA A 118 29.79 9.60 65.92
CA ALA A 118 28.69 9.26 65.03
C ALA A 118 27.96 10.51 64.51
N GLU A 119 27.78 11.53 65.35
CA GLU A 119 27.19 12.81 64.95
C GLU A 119 28.11 13.60 64.00
N GLU A 120 29.42 13.62 64.26
CA GLU A 120 30.42 14.22 63.36
C GLU A 120 30.45 13.53 62.00
N GLU A 121 30.41 12.19 61.96
CA GLU A 121 30.32 11.42 60.72
C GLU A 121 29.03 11.73 59.95
N MET A 122 27.88 11.79 60.64
CA MET A 122 26.62 12.16 60.02
C MET A 122 26.62 13.61 59.51
N ASN A 123 27.21 14.54 60.25
CA ASN A 123 27.36 15.93 59.82
C ASN A 123 28.32 16.07 58.63
N ALA A 124 29.39 15.28 58.58
CA ALA A 124 30.31 15.24 57.44
C ALA A 124 29.60 14.73 56.17
N LEU A 125 28.85 13.63 56.29
CA LEU A 125 28.03 13.11 55.19
C LEU A 125 26.95 14.10 54.76
N HIS A 126 26.33 14.81 55.69
CA HIS A 126 25.35 15.84 55.38
C HIS A 126 25.98 17.03 54.64
N ALA A 127 27.15 17.49 55.08
CA ALA A 127 27.89 18.56 54.41
C ALA A 127 28.30 18.17 52.98
N GLU A 128 28.78 16.94 52.77
CA GLU A 128 29.10 16.43 51.44
C GLU A 128 27.85 16.36 50.55
N ALA A 129 26.72 15.91 51.09
CA ALA A 129 25.45 15.88 50.37
C ALA A 129 24.95 17.27 49.97
N LEU A 130 25.14 18.28 50.82
CA LEU A 130 24.79 19.67 50.50
C LEU A 130 25.63 20.21 49.33
N VAL A 131 26.96 19.98 49.35
CA VAL A 131 27.85 20.39 48.26
C VAL A 131 27.47 19.70 46.95
N MET A 132 27.15 18.40 46.99
CA MET A 132 26.73 17.66 45.81
C MET A 132 25.40 18.18 45.24
N ASN A 133 24.45 18.57 46.11
CA ASN A 133 23.19 19.17 45.68
C ASN A 133 23.39 20.56 45.06
N GLU A 134 24.23 21.41 45.65
CA GLU A 134 24.54 22.73 45.09
C GLU A 134 25.17 22.62 43.70
N GLU A 135 26.10 21.67 43.51
CA GLU A 135 26.72 21.41 42.21
C GLU A 135 25.68 20.90 41.19
N PHE A 136 24.79 19.99 41.61
CA PHE A 136 23.71 19.49 40.75
C PHE A 136 22.75 20.61 40.32
N ASP A 137 22.36 21.48 41.25
CA ASP A 137 21.48 22.61 40.97
C ASP A 137 22.14 23.63 40.04
N SER A 138 23.44 23.90 40.24
CA SER A 138 24.25 24.75 39.35
C SER A 138 24.32 24.19 37.93
N GLN A 139 24.62 22.89 37.78
CA GLN A 139 24.65 22.22 36.48
C GLN A 139 23.28 22.26 35.79
N ARG A 140 22.21 22.05 36.55
CA ARG A 140 20.85 22.10 36.01
C ARG A 140 20.47 23.51 35.56
N ALA A 141 20.86 24.54 36.31
CA ALA A 141 20.66 25.93 35.90
C ALA A 141 21.39 26.25 34.60
N ALA A 142 22.66 25.85 34.47
CA ALA A 142 23.44 26.03 33.25
C ALA A 142 22.82 25.27 32.05
N GLN A 143 22.31 24.06 32.26
CA GLN A 143 21.63 23.30 31.21
C GLN A 143 20.34 23.99 30.75
N ILE A 144 19.55 24.53 31.68
CA ILE A 144 18.33 25.27 31.35
C ILE A 144 18.65 26.51 30.52
N GLU A 145 19.72 27.24 30.86
CA GLU A 145 20.16 28.41 30.09
C GLU A 145 20.61 28.01 28.68
N ALA A 146 21.44 26.97 28.55
CA ALA A 146 21.87 26.45 27.25
C ALA A 146 20.70 25.96 26.38
N ASP A 147 19.74 25.24 26.97
CA ASP A 147 18.54 24.78 26.27
C ASP A 147 17.66 25.96 25.84
N HIS A 148 17.58 27.01 26.65
CA HIS A 148 16.84 28.23 26.31
C HIS A 148 17.49 28.97 25.14
N GLU A 149 18.81 29.15 25.15
CA GLU A 149 19.55 29.74 24.03
C GLU A 149 19.35 28.94 22.74
N MET A 150 19.43 27.60 22.83
CA MET A 150 19.18 26.72 21.70
C MET A 150 17.75 26.85 21.17
N ALA A 151 16.76 26.95 22.05
CA ALA A 151 15.37 27.16 21.67
C ALA A 151 15.15 28.50 20.94
N LEU A 152 15.81 29.56 21.38
CA LEU A 152 15.76 30.87 20.69
C LEU A 152 16.38 30.78 19.29
N LEU A 153 17.53 30.13 19.14
CA LEU A 153 18.18 29.92 17.84
C LEU A 153 17.31 29.07 16.89
N MET A 154 16.66 28.03 17.43
CA MET A 154 15.74 27.20 16.65
C MET A 154 14.52 28.00 16.20
N ASN A 155 13.94 28.84 17.07
CA ASN A 155 12.82 29.70 16.71
C ASN A 155 13.21 30.68 15.59
N ASP A 156 14.36 31.35 15.68
CA ASP A 156 14.86 32.24 14.63
C ASP A 156 15.01 31.50 13.29
N LYS A 157 15.54 30.27 13.32
CA LYS A 157 15.64 29.44 12.12
C LYS A 157 14.26 29.10 11.55
N PHE A 158 13.30 28.70 12.40
CA PHE A 158 11.93 28.40 11.94
C PHE A 158 11.24 29.61 11.34
N ASP A 159 11.46 30.81 11.89
CA ASP A 159 10.91 32.05 11.35
C ASP A 159 11.55 32.40 10.00
N ARG A 160 12.88 32.26 9.87
CA ARG A 160 13.58 32.40 8.58
C ARG A 160 13.08 31.41 7.53
N ASP A 161 12.96 30.14 7.88
CA ASP A 161 12.45 29.09 6.99
C ASP A 161 11.01 29.41 6.57
N ARG A 162 10.16 29.88 7.49
CA ARG A 162 8.78 30.30 7.19
C ARG A 162 8.74 31.51 6.25
N GLU A 163 9.65 32.47 6.41
CA GLU A 163 9.78 33.60 5.48
C GLU A 163 10.27 33.19 4.10
N GLU A 164 11.25 32.28 4.02
CA GLU A 164 11.71 31.69 2.76
C GLU A 164 10.60 30.93 2.05
N GLN A 165 9.83 30.10 2.75
CA GLN A 165 8.69 29.41 2.17
C GLN A 165 7.62 30.38 1.66
N ARG A 166 7.36 31.48 2.39
CA ARG A 166 6.46 32.53 1.89
C ARG A 166 6.97 33.20 0.62
N ARG A 167 8.27 33.51 0.55
CA ARG A 167 8.91 34.08 -0.66
C ARG A 167 8.85 33.12 -1.84
N LEU A 168 9.14 31.84 -1.63
CA LEU A 168 9.05 30.80 -2.67
C LEU A 168 7.61 30.62 -3.16
N ALA A 169 6.64 30.61 -2.25
CA ALA A 169 5.21 30.53 -2.60
C ALA A 169 4.77 31.76 -3.41
N GLU A 170 5.20 32.97 -3.03
CA GLU A 170 4.90 34.19 -3.78
C GLU A 170 5.55 34.19 -5.18
N GLN A 171 6.80 33.73 -5.29
CA GLN A 171 7.47 33.55 -6.59
C GLN A 171 6.73 32.53 -7.46
N ALA A 172 6.34 31.38 -6.90
CA ALA A 172 5.59 30.37 -7.63
C ALA A 172 4.22 30.88 -8.11
N GLN A 173 3.54 31.70 -7.29
CA GLN A 173 2.28 32.36 -7.70
C GLN A 173 2.53 33.33 -8.85
N ARG A 174 3.56 34.19 -8.77
CA ARG A 174 3.91 35.12 -9.85
C ARG A 174 4.27 34.39 -11.15
N GLU A 175 5.07 33.33 -11.07
CA GLU A 175 5.41 32.50 -12.24
C GLU A 175 4.19 31.81 -12.83
N HIS A 176 3.26 31.34 -11.99
CA HIS A 176 2.00 30.74 -12.44
C HIS A 176 1.10 31.77 -13.14
N GLU A 177 0.93 32.96 -12.56
CA GLU A 177 0.19 34.07 -13.15
C GLU A 177 0.83 34.52 -14.48
N GLU A 178 2.15 34.62 -14.55
CA GLU A 178 2.87 34.91 -15.79
C GLU A 178 2.65 33.81 -16.84
N ARG A 179 2.68 32.54 -16.43
CA ARG A 179 2.40 31.42 -17.35
C ARG A 179 0.99 31.49 -17.89
N ILE A 180 -0.01 31.71 -17.04
CA ILE A 180 -1.41 31.92 -17.47
C ILE A 180 -1.50 33.10 -18.44
N LYS A 181 -0.83 34.20 -18.16
CA LYS A 181 -0.81 35.38 -19.05
C LYS A 181 -0.16 35.08 -20.39
N ARG A 182 0.93 34.31 -20.41
CA ARG A 182 1.60 33.86 -21.65
C ARG A 182 0.73 32.89 -22.44
N GLU A 183 0.12 31.92 -21.79
CA GLU A 183 -0.82 30.97 -22.41
C GLU A 183 -2.03 31.70 -22.98
N ALA A 184 -2.60 32.67 -22.26
CA ALA A 184 -3.70 33.50 -22.77
C ALA A 184 -3.26 34.35 -23.98
N ALA A 185 -2.06 34.93 -23.94
CA ALA A 185 -1.52 35.70 -25.07
C ALA A 185 -1.20 34.82 -26.28
N GLU A 186 -0.70 33.60 -26.07
CA GLU A 186 -0.45 32.63 -27.13
C GLU A 186 -1.76 32.11 -27.72
N GLN A 187 -2.75 31.81 -26.89
CA GLN A 187 -4.07 31.40 -27.35
C GLN A 187 -4.73 32.51 -28.17
N ALA A 188 -4.64 33.77 -27.73
CA ALA A 188 -5.14 34.90 -28.51
C ALA A 188 -4.41 35.05 -29.86
N ARG A 189 -3.08 34.78 -29.91
CA ARG A 189 -2.34 34.74 -31.18
C ARG A 189 -2.78 33.60 -32.07
N ARG A 190 -2.91 32.38 -31.54
CA ARG A 190 -3.39 31.21 -32.29
C ARG A 190 -4.80 31.42 -32.82
N ASP A 191 -5.69 32.00 -32.03
CA ASP A 191 -7.05 32.32 -32.46
C ASP A 191 -7.06 33.41 -33.54
N ALA A 192 -6.18 34.42 -33.45
CA ALA A 192 -6.02 35.44 -34.47
C ALA A 192 -5.42 34.87 -35.77
N GLU A 193 -4.39 34.02 -35.68
CA GLU A 193 -3.79 33.33 -36.83
C GLU A 193 -4.77 32.34 -37.47
N ALA A 194 -5.57 31.63 -36.67
CA ALA A 194 -6.62 30.74 -37.16
C ALA A 194 -7.73 31.52 -37.89
N LYS A 195 -8.16 32.66 -37.35
CA LYS A 195 -9.11 33.56 -38.03
C LYS A 195 -8.54 34.09 -39.34
N HIS A 196 -7.29 34.57 -39.34
CA HIS A 196 -6.63 35.07 -40.54
C HIS A 196 -6.46 33.95 -41.59
N LYS A 197 -6.09 32.74 -41.18
CA LYS A 197 -6.01 31.58 -42.09
C LYS A 197 -7.37 31.18 -42.63
N ALA A 198 -8.42 31.20 -41.81
CA ALA A 198 -9.79 30.94 -42.25
C ALA A 198 -10.29 32.01 -43.22
N GLU A 199 -9.92 33.29 -43.03
CA GLU A 199 -10.23 34.37 -43.96
C GLU A 199 -9.49 34.19 -45.29
N ILE A 200 -8.21 33.82 -45.28
CA ILE A 200 -7.45 33.49 -46.50
C ILE A 200 -8.07 32.28 -47.21
N GLU A 201 -8.41 31.21 -46.49
CA GLU A 201 -9.02 30.03 -47.10
C GLU A 201 -10.42 30.34 -47.65
N ALA A 202 -11.21 31.16 -46.96
CA ALA A 202 -12.49 31.63 -47.46
C ALA A 202 -12.33 32.52 -48.70
N ALA A 203 -11.34 33.41 -48.73
CA ALA A 203 -11.01 34.21 -49.89
C ALA A 203 -10.54 33.35 -51.07
N ALA A 204 -9.66 32.36 -50.83
CA ALA A 204 -9.20 31.41 -51.84
C ALA A 204 -10.34 30.53 -52.37
N ARG A 205 -11.28 30.10 -51.52
CA ARG A 205 -12.49 29.38 -51.95
C ARG A 205 -13.41 30.26 -52.80
N ARG A 206 -13.59 31.53 -52.44
CA ARG A 206 -14.35 32.50 -53.26
C ARG A 206 -13.68 32.74 -54.61
N GLU A 207 -12.37 32.93 -54.63
CA GLU A 207 -11.60 33.11 -55.86
C GLU A 207 -11.62 31.83 -56.73
N ALA A 208 -11.53 30.65 -56.12
CA ALA A 208 -11.66 29.37 -56.82
C ALA A 208 -13.09 29.16 -57.37
N GLU A 209 -14.13 29.54 -56.62
CA GLU A 209 -15.52 29.46 -57.08
C GLU A 209 -15.79 30.46 -58.21
N GLU A 210 -15.26 31.68 -58.13
CA GLU A 210 -15.34 32.66 -59.22
C GLU A 210 -14.56 32.20 -60.46
N LYS A 211 -13.34 31.67 -60.29
CA LYS A 211 -12.57 31.06 -61.39
C LYS A 211 -13.29 29.87 -62.00
N ALA A 212 -13.88 29.00 -61.20
CA ALA A 212 -14.66 27.87 -61.70
C ALA A 212 -15.93 28.32 -62.45
N ARG A 213 -16.61 29.37 -61.98
CA ARG A 213 -17.74 29.98 -62.69
C ARG A 213 -17.30 30.65 -63.99
N ALA A 214 -16.16 31.34 -63.99
CA ALA A 214 -15.59 31.95 -65.19
C ALA A 214 -15.17 30.89 -66.22
N GLU A 215 -14.52 29.81 -65.78
CA GLU A 215 -14.11 28.70 -66.63
C GLU A 215 -15.32 27.92 -67.18
N LEU A 216 -16.37 27.71 -66.38
CA LEU A 216 -17.63 27.16 -66.87
C LEU A 216 -18.29 28.07 -67.91
N ALA A 217 -18.29 29.39 -67.69
CA ALA A 217 -18.82 30.36 -68.65
C ALA A 217 -17.98 30.40 -69.94
N GLU A 218 -16.65 30.32 -69.85
CA GLU A 218 -15.76 30.26 -70.99
C GLU A 218 -15.93 28.96 -71.78
N ARG A 219 -16.01 27.81 -71.08
CA ARG A 219 -16.33 26.52 -71.70
C ARG A 219 -17.68 26.54 -72.39
N GLN A 220 -18.70 27.15 -71.79
CA GLN A 220 -20.01 27.34 -72.43
C GLN A 220 -19.94 28.24 -73.66
N ARG A 221 -19.13 29.31 -73.64
CA ARG A 221 -18.92 30.17 -74.82
C ARG A 221 -18.18 29.44 -75.93
N ILE A 222 -17.10 28.72 -75.62
CA ILE A 222 -16.34 27.92 -76.59
C ILE A 222 -17.24 26.81 -77.16
N GLU A 223 -18.04 26.15 -76.32
CA GLU A 223 -18.96 25.11 -76.78
C GLU A 223 -20.08 25.70 -77.66
N ALA A 224 -20.63 26.87 -77.30
CA ALA A 224 -21.59 27.59 -78.14
C ALA A 224 -20.98 28.04 -79.48
N GLU A 225 -19.74 28.52 -79.47
CA GLU A 225 -19.00 28.90 -80.68
C GLU A 225 -18.70 27.68 -81.56
N GLN A 226 -18.25 26.57 -80.97
CA GLN A 226 -18.04 25.32 -81.68
C GLN A 226 -19.34 24.70 -82.21
N ARG A 227 -20.45 24.86 -81.49
CA ARG A 227 -21.78 24.48 -81.99
C ARG A 227 -22.20 25.37 -83.16
N ALA A 228 -21.98 26.69 -83.08
CA ALA A 228 -22.26 27.60 -84.18
C ALA A 228 -21.39 27.34 -85.42
N ILE A 229 -20.11 26.99 -85.24
CA ILE A 229 -19.21 26.58 -86.33
C ILE A 229 -19.68 25.24 -86.92
N ARG A 230 -20.03 24.25 -86.08
CA ARG A 230 -20.57 22.96 -86.56
C ARG A 230 -21.89 23.13 -87.29
N GLU A 231 -22.80 23.96 -86.80
CA GLU A 231 -24.07 24.27 -87.49
C GLU A 231 -23.83 24.98 -88.81
N LYS A 232 -22.86 25.92 -88.90
CA LYS A 232 -22.48 26.53 -90.18
C LYS A 232 -21.87 25.52 -91.14
N GLN A 233 -20.98 24.66 -90.68
CA GLN A 233 -20.39 23.59 -91.50
C GLN A 233 -21.43 22.56 -91.93
N GLU A 234 -22.37 22.18 -91.07
CA GLU A 234 -23.48 21.29 -91.42
C GLU A 234 -24.46 21.96 -92.38
N ALA A 235 -24.72 23.27 -92.24
CA ALA A 235 -25.56 24.03 -93.18
C ALA A 235 -24.88 24.17 -94.55
N GLU A 236 -23.58 24.45 -94.60
CA GLU A 236 -22.80 24.48 -95.84
C GLU A 236 -22.73 23.09 -96.49
N ALA A 237 -22.48 22.03 -95.71
CA ALA A 237 -22.48 20.66 -96.20
C ALA A 237 -23.87 20.21 -96.66
N ARG A 238 -24.96 20.64 -96.01
CA ARG A 238 -26.33 20.41 -96.49
C ARG A 238 -26.61 21.18 -97.78
N ALA A 239 -26.19 22.44 -97.89
CA ALA A 239 -26.35 23.22 -99.11
C ALA A 239 -25.52 22.66 -100.28
N GLU A 240 -24.33 22.13 -100.03
CA GLU A 240 -23.51 21.47 -101.04
C GLU A 240 -24.11 20.11 -101.44
N ARG A 241 -24.62 19.32 -100.48
CA ARG A 241 -25.36 18.08 -100.76
C ARG A 241 -26.66 18.33 -101.52
N GLU A 242 -27.37 19.42 -101.23
CA GLU A 242 -28.60 19.79 -101.93
C GLU A 242 -28.30 20.27 -103.36
N LYS A 243 -27.21 21.02 -103.57
CA LYS A 243 -26.71 21.37 -104.91
C LYS A 243 -26.22 20.14 -105.69
N ALA A 244 -25.49 19.22 -105.04
CA ALA A 244 -25.04 17.98 -105.67
C ALA A 244 -26.23 17.06 -106.00
N ALA A 245 -27.24 16.98 -105.13
CA ALA A 245 -28.47 16.24 -105.38
C ALA A 245 -29.31 16.85 -106.50
N ALA A 246 -29.34 18.18 -106.66
CA ALA A 246 -29.99 18.84 -107.78
C ALA A 246 -29.29 18.55 -109.12
N VAL A 247 -27.95 18.55 -109.16
CA VAL A 247 -27.17 18.23 -110.36
C VAL A 247 -27.28 16.75 -110.75
N GLU A 248 -27.29 15.83 -109.77
CA GLU A 248 -27.52 14.40 -110.00
C GLU A 248 -28.97 14.13 -110.46
N ALA A 249 -29.97 14.82 -109.88
CA ALA A 249 -31.37 14.70 -110.31
C ALA A 249 -31.61 15.22 -111.74
N GLU A 250 -30.88 16.25 -112.17
CA GLU A 250 -30.93 16.76 -113.55
C GLU A 250 -30.25 15.77 -114.53
N ARG A 251 -29.11 15.19 -114.14
CA ARG A 251 -28.44 14.14 -114.92
C ARG A 251 -29.26 12.86 -115.04
N LEU A 252 -29.99 12.46 -114.00
CA LEU A 252 -30.87 11.29 -114.05
C LEU A 252 -32.08 11.55 -114.96
N LYS A 253 -32.67 12.76 -114.94
CA LYS A 253 -33.75 13.15 -115.86
C LYS A 253 -33.28 13.22 -117.31
N ALA A 254 -32.05 13.67 -117.58
CA ALA A 254 -31.48 13.68 -118.92
C ALA A 254 -31.26 12.27 -119.49
N LYS A 255 -30.76 11.33 -118.68
CA LYS A 255 -30.60 9.92 -119.09
C LYS A 255 -31.94 9.21 -119.34
N GLN A 256 -32.94 9.44 -118.48
CA GLN A 256 -34.27 8.85 -118.64
C GLN A 256 -35.03 9.40 -119.87
N ALA A 257 -34.79 10.67 -120.24
CA ALA A 257 -35.37 11.26 -121.46
C ALA A 257 -34.72 10.71 -122.75
N GLU A 258 -33.45 10.34 -122.72
CA GLU A 258 -32.76 9.75 -123.87
C GLU A 258 -33.18 8.29 -124.11
N GLU A 259 -33.30 7.49 -123.04
CA GLU A 259 -33.79 6.11 -123.13
C GLU A 259 -35.25 6.03 -123.61
N ALA A 260 -36.10 6.99 -123.23
CA ALA A 260 -37.48 7.06 -123.71
C ALA A 260 -37.58 7.37 -125.22
N ARG A 261 -36.69 8.21 -125.77
CA ARG A 261 -36.65 8.49 -127.22
C ARG A 261 -36.22 7.28 -128.05
N LEU A 262 -35.26 6.50 -127.54
CA LEU A 262 -34.75 5.29 -128.21
C LEU A 262 -35.78 4.15 -128.21
N ALA A 263 -36.63 4.07 -127.19
CA ALA A 263 -37.73 3.10 -127.13
C ALA A 263 -38.87 3.42 -128.12
N GLU A 264 -39.22 4.70 -128.28
CA GLU A 264 -40.29 5.13 -129.19
C GLU A 264 -39.90 4.96 -130.67
N GLN A 265 -38.64 5.22 -131.05
CA GLN A 265 -38.16 5.03 -132.42
C GLN A 265 -38.16 3.55 -132.87
N LYS A 266 -37.94 2.60 -131.96
CA LYS A 266 -38.00 1.16 -132.29
C LYS A 266 -39.42 0.68 -132.58
N ARG A 267 -40.44 1.24 -131.92
CA ARG A 267 -41.84 0.87 -132.12
C ARG A 267 -42.41 1.27 -133.49
N ILE A 268 -41.94 2.39 -134.05
CA ILE A 268 -42.40 2.91 -135.35
C ILE A 268 -41.81 2.12 -136.52
N ALA A 269 -40.59 1.60 -136.39
CA ALA A 269 -39.93 0.79 -137.42
C ALA A 269 -40.57 -0.61 -137.58
N ASP A 270 -40.98 -1.24 -136.47
CA ASP A 270 -41.54 -2.59 -136.47
C ASP A 270 -42.98 -2.66 -137.06
N GLU A 271 -43.72 -1.54 -137.06
CA GLU A 271 -45.08 -1.48 -137.63
C GLU A 271 -45.07 -1.32 -139.17
N GLN A 272 -44.06 -0.65 -139.73
CA GLN A 272 -43.94 -0.46 -141.18
C GLN A 272 -43.50 -1.75 -141.91
N ALA A 273 -42.65 -2.58 -141.30
CA ALA A 273 -42.17 -3.82 -141.90
C ALA A 273 -43.28 -4.87 -142.15
N LYS A 274 -44.35 -4.87 -141.33
CA LYS A 274 -45.47 -5.81 -141.49
C LYS A 274 -46.38 -5.49 -142.67
N ARG A 275 -46.50 -4.21 -143.06
CA ARG A 275 -47.36 -3.81 -144.20
C ARG A 275 -46.72 -4.10 -145.56
N GLU A 276 -45.39 -4.18 -145.63
CA GLU A 276 -44.68 -4.49 -146.89
C GLU A 276 -44.66 -5.98 -147.24
N ALA A 277 -44.76 -6.88 -146.25
CA ALA A 277 -44.74 -8.33 -146.48
C ALA A 277 -46.03 -8.83 -147.17
N ASP A 278 -47.18 -8.24 -146.85
CA ASP A 278 -48.50 -8.71 -147.28
C ASP A 278 -48.83 -8.39 -148.75
N VAL A 279 -48.18 -7.36 -149.31
CA VAL A 279 -48.29 -6.99 -150.73
C VAL A 279 -47.50 -7.94 -151.62
N LYS A 280 -46.39 -8.50 -151.14
CA LYS A 280 -45.54 -9.42 -151.91
C LYS A 280 -46.19 -10.79 -152.10
N HIS A 281 -46.88 -11.31 -151.08
CA HIS A 281 -47.51 -12.63 -151.16
C HIS A 281 -48.61 -12.71 -152.24
N ARG A 282 -49.45 -11.67 -152.36
CA ARG A 282 -50.52 -11.61 -153.37
C ARG A 282 -50.00 -11.62 -154.82
N LYS A 283 -48.85 -10.99 -155.09
CA LYS A 283 -48.25 -10.98 -156.44
C LYS A 283 -47.72 -12.37 -156.85
N THR A 284 -47.16 -13.12 -155.90
CA THR A 284 -46.57 -14.43 -156.20
C THR A 284 -47.62 -15.47 -156.56
N VAL A 285 -48.75 -15.50 -155.84
CA VAL A 285 -49.85 -16.46 -156.09
C VAL A 285 -50.48 -16.25 -157.47
N GLY A 286 -50.74 -15.00 -157.85
CA GLY A 286 -51.29 -14.68 -159.18
C GLY A 286 -50.35 -15.05 -160.34
N THR A 287 -49.03 -14.93 -160.14
CA THR A 287 -48.04 -15.27 -161.17
C THR A 287 -47.97 -16.77 -161.42
N ASN A 288 -48.07 -17.58 -160.36
CA ASN A 288 -47.96 -19.03 -160.46
C ASN A 288 -49.13 -19.66 -161.22
N ILE A 289 -50.35 -19.15 -161.06
CA ILE A 289 -51.53 -19.70 -161.74
C ILE A 289 -51.48 -19.40 -163.25
N VAL A 290 -51.04 -18.20 -163.63
CA VAL A 290 -50.85 -17.83 -165.05
C VAL A 290 -49.77 -18.69 -165.71
N ASN A 291 -48.67 -18.98 -165.00
CA ASN A 291 -47.61 -19.86 -165.52
C ASN A 291 -48.08 -21.31 -165.68
N ALA A 292 -48.85 -21.85 -164.72
CA ALA A 292 -49.39 -23.20 -164.80
C ALA A 292 -50.36 -23.39 -165.99
N LEU A 293 -51.20 -22.38 -166.26
CA LEU A 293 -52.13 -22.37 -167.41
C LEU A 293 -51.37 -22.32 -168.74
N THR A 294 -50.31 -21.52 -168.83
CA THR A 294 -49.50 -21.38 -170.05
C THR A 294 -48.70 -22.66 -170.37
N SER A 295 -48.37 -23.48 -169.36
CA SER A 295 -47.51 -24.65 -169.55
C SER A 295 -48.26 -25.92 -169.98
N ASN A 296 -49.55 -26.03 -169.65
CA ASN A 296 -50.33 -27.24 -169.89
C ASN A 296 -51.32 -27.12 -171.06
N THR A 297 -51.40 -25.95 -171.71
CA THR A 297 -52.35 -25.68 -172.80
C THR A 297 -51.74 -24.74 -173.85
N SER A 298 -52.30 -24.72 -175.06
CA SER A 298 -51.86 -23.86 -176.17
C SER A 298 -52.34 -22.40 -176.06
N LEU A 299 -52.69 -21.93 -174.85
CA LEU A 299 -53.29 -20.62 -174.61
C LEU A 299 -52.24 -19.52 -174.47
N THR A 300 -52.52 -18.34 -175.04
CA THR A 300 -51.63 -17.18 -174.90
C THR A 300 -51.78 -16.54 -173.51
N ARG A 301 -50.71 -15.89 -173.02
CA ARG A 301 -50.66 -15.27 -171.67
C ARG A 301 -51.83 -14.32 -171.39
N LYS A 302 -52.33 -13.62 -172.42
CA LYS A 302 -53.46 -12.71 -172.30
C LYS A 302 -54.77 -13.46 -172.03
N GLN A 303 -54.99 -14.57 -172.72
CA GLN A 303 -56.16 -15.44 -172.53
C GLN A 303 -56.10 -16.18 -171.19
N ALA A 304 -54.92 -16.60 -170.74
CA ALA A 304 -54.75 -17.23 -169.42
C ALA A 304 -55.11 -16.29 -168.25
N ILE A 305 -54.80 -14.99 -168.38
CA ILE A 305 -55.22 -13.97 -167.41
C ILE A 305 -56.74 -13.76 -167.45
N GLU A 306 -57.34 -13.80 -168.63
CA GLU A 306 -58.78 -13.67 -168.80
C GLU A 306 -59.54 -14.83 -168.14
N VAL A 307 -59.03 -16.07 -168.30
CA VAL A 307 -59.54 -17.25 -167.60
C VAL A 307 -59.33 -17.17 -166.08
N LEU A 308 -58.14 -16.75 -165.60
CA LEU A 308 -57.90 -16.53 -164.17
C LEU A 308 -58.88 -15.51 -163.58
N THR A 309 -59.21 -14.46 -164.33
CA THR A 309 -60.12 -13.42 -163.87
C THR A 309 -61.56 -13.94 -163.83
N ALA A 310 -62.00 -14.69 -164.84
CA ALA A 310 -63.31 -15.34 -164.84
C ALA A 310 -63.47 -16.37 -163.70
N LEU A 311 -62.39 -17.06 -163.32
CA LEU A 311 -62.32 -17.94 -162.14
C LEU A 311 -62.31 -17.15 -160.82
N LYS A 312 -61.62 -16.00 -160.77
CA LYS A 312 -61.61 -15.09 -159.61
C LYS A 312 -62.99 -14.47 -159.35
N ASP A 313 -63.78 -14.28 -160.41
CA ASP A 313 -65.10 -13.65 -160.38
C ASP A 313 -66.26 -14.68 -160.43
N ASP A 314 -65.96 -15.99 -160.28
CA ASP A 314 -66.93 -17.11 -160.15
C ASP A 314 -67.95 -17.28 -161.31
N LEU A 315 -67.61 -16.84 -162.52
CA LEU A 315 -68.51 -16.84 -163.68
C LEU A 315 -68.68 -18.21 -164.39
N ILE A 316 -67.97 -19.26 -163.95
CA ILE A 316 -68.01 -20.61 -164.58
C ILE A 316 -68.57 -21.64 -163.57
N PRO A 317 -69.80 -22.15 -163.76
CA PRO A 317 -70.36 -23.19 -162.90
C PRO A 317 -69.63 -24.52 -163.09
N CYS A 318 -69.40 -25.25 -161.99
CA CYS A 318 -68.72 -26.56 -161.97
C CYS A 318 -67.27 -26.54 -162.49
N ALA A 319 -66.42 -25.62 -162.01
CA ALA A 319 -65.00 -25.50 -162.39
C ALA A 319 -64.10 -26.74 -162.11
N LYS A 320 -64.65 -27.86 -161.63
CA LYS A 320 -63.99 -29.17 -161.55
C LYS A 320 -64.95 -30.24 -162.08
N ILE A 321 -64.69 -30.70 -163.31
CA ILE A 321 -65.41 -31.81 -163.97
C ILE A 321 -64.41 -32.95 -164.21
N HIS A 322 -64.75 -34.14 -163.70
CA HIS A 322 -64.07 -35.42 -163.97
C HIS A 322 -64.87 -36.18 -165.04
N TYR A 323 -64.19 -36.79 -166.01
CA TYR A 323 -64.79 -37.61 -167.08
C TYR A 323 -65.56 -38.82 -166.55
#